data_AF-A0A1Q4W7M2-F1
#
_entry.id   AF-A0A1Q4W7M2-F1
#
_cell.length_a   1.000
_cell.length_b   1.000
_cell.length_c   1.000
_cell.angle_alpha   90.00
_cell.angle_beta   90.00
_cell.angle_gamma   90.00
#
_symmetry.space_group_name_H-M   'P 1'
#
loop_
_entity.id
_entity.type
_entity.pdbx_description
1 polymer ?
#
loop_
_entity_poly.entity_id
_entity_poly.type
_entity_poly.pdbx_seq_one_letter_code
_entity_poly.pdbx_strand_id
1 'polypeptide(L)'
;MGDISINSHAVRATGGDVSALSREAARKLNNSLEVSQTTGVADSVWGWECAERLYSCALTWEEHMADLAKRMGELGERLQESAGSYDAQDQEAASRLRHGLNDLGKA
;
A
#
# COMPACT_ATOMS: atom_id res chain seq x y z
N MET A 1 -3.88 -15.54 -27.26
CA MET A 1 -3.84 -14.89 -25.93
C MET A 1 -3.39 -15.94 -24.96
N GLY A 2 -2.22 -15.76 -24.34
CA GLY A 2 -1.68 -16.72 -23.39
C GLY A 2 -2.50 -16.66 -22.10
N ASP A 3 -2.85 -17.83 -21.57
CA ASP A 3 -3.57 -17.95 -20.31
C ASP A 3 -2.68 -17.39 -19.20
N ILE A 4 -3.06 -16.24 -18.63
CA ILE A 4 -2.32 -15.64 -17.54
C ILE A 4 -2.77 -16.33 -16.26
N SER A 5 -2.00 -17.31 -15.81
CA SER A 5 -2.22 -17.94 -14.50
C SER A 5 -1.88 -16.94 -13.39
N ILE A 6 -2.92 -16.35 -12.78
CA ILE A 6 -2.77 -15.44 -11.64
C ILE A 6 -2.96 -16.24 -10.36
N ASN A 7 -1.92 -16.27 -9.53
CA ASN A 7 -2.00 -16.81 -8.17
C ASN A 7 -2.65 -15.77 -7.25
N SER A 8 -3.98 -15.76 -7.19
CA SER A 8 -4.76 -14.82 -6.38
C SER A 8 -4.37 -14.85 -4.90
N HIS A 9 -4.02 -16.02 -4.36
CA HIS A 9 -3.54 -16.16 -2.99
C HIS A 9 -2.23 -15.40 -2.75
N ALA A 10 -1.23 -15.56 -3.64
CA ALA A 10 0.04 -14.85 -3.52
C ALA A 10 -0.12 -13.33 -3.68
N VAL A 11 -1.01 -12.89 -4.60
CA VAL A 11 -1.34 -11.47 -4.80
C VAL A 11 -1.99 -10.88 -3.55
N ARG A 12 -2.95 -11.60 -2.93
CA ARG A 12 -3.61 -11.19 -1.70
C ARG A 12 -2.63 -11.08 -0.52
N ALA A 13 -1.77 -12.09 -0.36
CA ALA A 13 -0.74 -12.09 0.70
C ALA A 13 0.21 -10.89 0.54
N THR A 14 0.70 -10.65 -0.68
CA THR A 14 1.54 -9.49 -1.00
C THR A 14 0.83 -8.17 -0.70
N GLY A 15 -0.45 -8.05 -1.06
CA GLY A 15 -1.23 -6.86 -0.73
C GLY A 15 -1.37 -6.61 0.78
N GLY A 16 -1.51 -7.68 1.56
CA GLY A 16 -1.49 -7.63 3.02
C GLY A 16 -0.14 -7.17 3.57
N ASP A 17 0.96 -7.76 3.10
CA ASP A 17 2.32 -7.42 3.53
C ASP A 17 2.67 -5.96 3.23
N VAL A 18 2.31 -5.48 2.03
CA VAL A 18 2.53 -4.09 1.63
C VAL A 18 1.70 -3.13 2.48
N SER A 19 0.45 -3.46 2.80
CA SER A 19 -0.38 -2.65 3.71
C SER A 19 0.18 -2.62 5.13
N ALA A 20 0.67 -3.76 5.64
CA ALA A 20 1.31 -3.84 6.95
C ALA A 20 2.60 -3.00 7.01
N LEU A 21 3.47 -3.14 6.01
CA LEU A 21 4.70 -2.37 5.88
C LEU A 21 4.42 -0.87 5.78
N SER A 22 3.41 -0.47 5.01
CA SER A 22 2.94 0.92 4.91
C SER A 22 2.59 1.49 6.28
N ARG A 23 1.78 0.77 7.07
CA ARG A 23 1.38 1.19 8.43
C ARG A 23 2.56 1.27 9.40
N GLU A 24 3.52 0.35 9.28
CA GLU A 24 4.74 0.39 10.08
C GLU A 24 5.64 1.56 9.70
N ALA A 25 5.84 1.80 8.40
CA ALA A 25 6.59 2.93 7.89
C ALA A 25 5.98 4.26 8.35
N ALA A 26 4.67 4.44 8.20
CA ALA A 26 3.97 5.63 8.68
C ALA A 26 4.17 5.87 10.19
N ARG A 27 4.10 4.82 11.01
CA ARG A 27 4.37 4.93 12.46
C ARG A 27 5.81 5.30 12.78
N LYS A 28 6.78 4.76 12.05
CA LYS A 28 8.21 5.07 12.26
C LYS A 28 8.58 6.46 11.76
N LEU A 29 7.94 6.93 10.69
CA LEU A 29 8.18 8.23 10.09
C LEU A 29 7.58 9.35 10.92
N ASN A 30 6.40 9.12 11.52
CA ASN A 30 5.72 10.07 12.38
C ASN A 30 6.64 10.50 13.54
N ASN A 31 7.04 11.77 13.54
CA ASN A 31 7.94 12.39 14.52
C ASN A 31 9.40 11.93 14.44
N SER A 32 9.80 11.25 13.37
CA SER A 32 11.19 10.78 13.21
C SER A 32 12.21 11.90 13.17
N LEU A 33 11.79 13.13 12.83
CA LEU A 33 12.64 14.31 12.70
C LEU A 33 12.27 15.43 13.69
N GLU A 34 11.50 15.14 14.74
CA GLU A 34 11.06 16.13 15.75
C GLU A 34 12.25 16.86 16.41
N VAL A 35 13.37 16.17 16.65
CA VAL A 35 14.61 16.76 17.19
C VAL A 35 15.26 17.73 16.19
N SER A 36 15.28 17.37 14.90
CA SER A 36 15.76 18.28 13.84
C SER A 36 14.86 19.49 13.70
N GLN A 37 13.55 19.30 13.87
CA GLN A 37 12.57 20.38 13.83
C GLN A 37 12.79 21.39 14.97
N THR A 38 12.90 20.90 16.20
CA THR A 38 13.16 21.73 17.39
C THR A 38 14.50 22.47 17.32
N THR A 39 15.55 21.81 16.84
CA THR A 39 16.88 22.42 16.69
C THR A 39 16.88 23.49 15.60
N GLY A 40 16.25 23.23 14.45
CA GLY A 40 16.16 24.20 13.35
C GLY A 40 15.44 25.49 13.76
N VAL A 41 14.36 25.39 14.54
CA VAL A 41 13.64 26.57 15.07
C VAL A 41 14.50 27.31 16.11
N ALA A 42 15.16 26.60 17.03
CA ALA A 42 16.00 27.22 18.06
C ALA A 42 17.25 27.91 17.48
N ASP A 43 17.92 27.30 16.50
CA ASP A 43 19.14 27.81 15.88
C ASP A 43 18.88 28.90 14.84
N SER A 44 17.66 28.95 14.27
CA SER A 44 17.24 30.07 13.40
C SER A 44 17.27 31.42 14.13
N VAL A 45 17.02 31.43 15.45
CA VAL A 45 17.11 32.63 16.30
C VAL A 45 18.54 33.18 16.38
N TRP A 46 19.54 32.32 16.16
CA TRP A 46 20.96 32.68 16.13
C TRP A 46 21.46 33.03 14.71
N GLY A 47 20.58 33.06 13.70
CA GLY A 47 20.89 33.56 12.35
C GLY A 47 21.62 32.58 11.44
N TRP A 48 21.58 31.28 11.71
CA TRP A 48 22.19 30.27 10.86
C TRP A 48 21.26 29.96 9.67
N GLU A 49 21.48 30.60 8.51
CA GLU A 49 20.69 30.37 7.28
C GLU A 49 20.60 28.87 6.88
N CYS A 50 21.62 28.08 7.21
CA CYS A 50 21.62 26.64 6.94
C CYS A 50 20.62 25.86 7.82
N ALA A 51 20.32 26.33 9.04
CA ALA A 51 19.40 25.66 9.95
C ALA A 51 17.96 25.67 9.42
N GLU A 52 17.51 26.79 8.86
CA GLU A 52 16.19 26.91 8.23
C GLU A 52 16.06 26.02 6.99
N ARG A 53 17.09 25.96 6.14
CA ARG A 53 17.09 25.07 4.96
C ARG A 53 17.08 23.59 5.34
N LEU A 54 17.84 23.21 6.36
CA LEU A 54 17.85 21.84 6.87
C LEU A 54 16.50 21.46 7.48
N TYR A 55 15.88 22.37 8.23
CA TYR A 55 14.52 22.20 8.75
C TYR A 55 13.50 21.97 7.63
N SER A 56 13.48 22.82 6.61
CA SER A 56 12.56 22.68 5.47
C SER A 56 12.78 21.38 4.70
N CYS A 57 14.04 20.97 4.53
CA CYS A 57 14.37 19.70 3.89
C CYS A 57 13.88 18.50 4.71
N ALA A 58 14.10 18.52 6.03
CA ALA A 58 13.62 17.50 6.96
C ALA A 58 12.09 17.35 6.90
N LEU A 59 11.36 18.47 6.97
CA LEU A 59 9.90 18.48 6.90
C LEU A 59 9.40 17.92 5.56
N THR A 60 9.95 18.39 4.45
CA THR A 60 9.57 17.95 3.10
C THR A 60 9.84 16.44 2.91
N TRP A 61 10.95 15.95 3.47
CA TRP A 61 11.29 14.54 3.43
C TRP A 61 10.28 13.70 4.24
N GLU A 62 9.93 14.13 5.45
CA GLU A 62 8.96 13.43 6.31
C GLU A 62 7.58 13.36 5.63
N GLU A 63 7.11 14.47 5.07
CA GLU A 63 5.87 14.55 4.29
C GLU A 63 5.89 13.61 3.08
N HIS A 64 6.98 13.63 2.31
CA HIS A 64 7.12 12.78 1.12
C HIS A 64 7.09 11.29 1.48
N MET A 65 7.82 10.90 2.53
CA MET A 65 7.87 9.52 2.98
C MET A 65 6.53 9.05 3.55
N ALA A 66 5.78 9.94 4.22
CA ALA A 66 4.42 9.65 4.67
C ALA A 66 3.45 9.44 3.50
N ASP A 67 3.51 10.28 2.45
CA ASP A 67 2.71 10.11 1.23
C ASP A 67 3.06 8.81 0.50
N LEU A 68 4.36 8.49 0.40
CA LEU A 68 4.83 7.23 -0.18
C LEU A 68 4.28 6.02 0.58
N ALA A 69 4.36 6.03 1.91
CA ALA A 69 3.80 4.97 2.74
C ALA A 69 2.29 4.83 2.50
N LYS A 70 1.54 5.93 2.44
CA LYS A 70 0.11 5.91 2.14
C LYS A 70 -0.20 5.26 0.78
N ARG A 71 0.52 5.67 -0.28
CA ARG A 71 0.36 5.10 -1.63
C ARG A 71 0.66 3.61 -1.68
N MET A 72 1.66 3.14 -0.92
CA MET A 72 1.93 1.71 -0.77
C MET A 72 0.73 1.00 -0.14
N GLY A 73 0.12 1.57 0.90
CA GLY A 73 -1.09 1.03 1.53
C GLY A 73 -2.25 0.89 0.55
N GLU A 74 -2.55 1.95 -0.21
CA GLU A 74 -3.59 1.96 -1.25
C GLU A 74 -3.32 0.92 -2.34
N LEU A 75 -2.06 0.74 -2.74
CA LEU A 75 -1.67 -0.31 -3.68
C LEU A 75 -1.92 -1.70 -3.10
N GLY A 76 -1.55 -1.92 -1.83
CA GLY A 76 -1.79 -3.18 -1.13
C GLY A 76 -3.27 -3.55 -1.04
N GLU A 77 -4.14 -2.57 -0.82
CA GLU A 77 -5.60 -2.75 -0.83
C GLU A 77 -6.11 -3.14 -2.22
N ARG A 78 -5.67 -2.44 -3.28
CA ARG A 78 -6.05 -2.78 -4.66
C ARG A 78 -5.60 -4.17 -5.08
N LEU A 79 -4.44 -4.63 -4.62
CA LEU A 79 -3.99 -6.01 -4.86
C LEU A 79 -4.92 -7.02 -4.19
N GLN A 80 -5.36 -6.77 -2.96
CA GLN A 80 -6.31 -7.63 -2.26
C GLN A 80 -7.68 -7.66 -2.95
N GLU A 81 -8.19 -6.50 -3.38
CA GLU A 81 -9.45 -6.39 -4.12
C GLU A 81 -9.38 -7.14 -5.46
N SER A 82 -8.28 -6.97 -6.21
CA SER A 82 -8.06 -7.66 -7.48
C SER A 82 -8.04 -9.17 -7.29
N ALA A 83 -7.33 -9.68 -6.27
CA ALA A 83 -7.33 -11.10 -5.93
C ALA A 83 -8.73 -11.61 -5.57
N GLY A 84 -9.53 -10.82 -4.83
CA GLY A 84 -10.94 -11.13 -4.54
C GLY A 84 -11.81 -11.23 -5.79
N SER A 85 -11.59 -10.37 -6.78
CA SER A 85 -12.31 -10.42 -8.05
C SER A 85 -12.02 -11.71 -8.84
N TYR A 86 -10.76 -12.16 -8.87
CA TYR A 86 -10.40 -13.42 -9.52
C TYR A 86 -11.08 -14.62 -8.84
N ASP A 87 -11.07 -14.69 -7.51
CA ASP A 87 -11.73 -15.78 -6.77
C ASP A 87 -13.25 -15.78 -7.01
N ALA A 88 -13.88 -14.61 -7.10
CA ALA A 88 -15.31 -14.50 -7.40
C ALA A 88 -15.66 -14.98 -8.83
N GLN A 89 -14.83 -14.63 -9.81
CA GLN A 89 -15.01 -15.09 -11.20
C GLN A 89 -14.84 -16.62 -11.32
N ASP A 90 -13.86 -17.20 -10.61
CA ASP A 90 -13.65 -18.65 -10.63
C ASP A 90 -14.82 -19.41 -9.99
N GLN A 91 -15.36 -18.89 -8.87
CA GLN A 91 -16.57 -19.44 -8.25
C GLN A 91 -17.79 -19.35 -9.17
N GLU A 92 -17.96 -18.23 -9.88
CA GLU A 92 -19.04 -18.07 -10.85
C GLU A 92 -18.90 -19.06 -12.01
N ALA A 93 -17.71 -19.19 -12.59
CA ALA A 93 -17.42 -20.14 -13.65
C ALA A 93 -17.72 -21.59 -13.19
N ALA A 94 -17.24 -21.97 -12.01
CA ALA A 94 -17.52 -23.29 -11.43
C ALA A 94 -19.02 -23.52 -11.18
N SER A 95 -19.75 -22.50 -10.74
CA SER A 95 -21.20 -22.57 -10.55
C SER A 95 -21.93 -22.80 -11.88
N ARG A 96 -21.59 -22.01 -12.91
CA ARG A 96 -22.15 -22.15 -14.27
C ARG A 96 -21.85 -23.53 -14.86
N LEU A 97 -20.63 -24.05 -14.68
CA LEU A 97 -20.26 -25.40 -15.11
C LEU A 97 -21.11 -26.47 -14.43
N ARG A 98 -21.30 -26.39 -13.11
CA ARG A 98 -22.17 -27.34 -12.37
C ARG A 98 -23.62 -27.28 -12.83
N HIS A 99 -24.14 -26.09 -13.09
CA HIS A 99 -25.50 -25.93 -13.61
C HIS A 99 -25.64 -26.57 -15.00
N GLY A 100 -24.71 -26.28 -15.91
CA GLY A 100 -24.73 -26.88 -17.25
C GLY A 100 -24.61 -28.42 -17.22
N LEU A 101 -23.77 -28.98 -16.34
CA LEU A 101 -23.68 -30.43 -16.16
C LEU A 101 -24.98 -31.04 -15.63
N ASN A 102 -25.65 -30.37 -14.68
CA ASN A 102 -26.93 -30.81 -14.16
C ASN A 102 -28.05 -30.75 -15.22
N ASP A 103 -28.02 -29.75 -16.10
CA ASP A 103 -28.99 -29.62 -17.19
C ASP A 103 -28.78 -30.72 -18.24
N LEU A 104 -27.52 -31.04 -18.57
CA LEU A 104 -27.18 -32.13 -19.49
C LEU A 104 -27.55 -33.51 -18.93
N GLY A 105 -27.43 -33.73 -17.63
CA GLY A 105 -27.81 -35.00 -16.98
C GLY A 105 -29.32 -35.20 -16.82
N LYS A 106 -30.13 -34.17 -17.10
CA LYS A 106 -31.60 -34.22 -17.08
C LYS A 106 -32.23 -34.30 -18.49
N ALA A 107 -31.42 -34.28 -19.54
CA ALA A 107 -31.81 -34.52 -20.93
C ALA A 107 -31.66 -36.01 -21.29
#